data_AF-A0A432HYJ6-F1
#
_entry.id   AF-A0A432HYJ6-F1
#
_cell.length_a   1.000
_cell.length_b   1.000
_cell.length_c   1.000
_cell.angle_alpha   90.00
_cell.angle_beta   90.00
_cell.angle_gamma   90.00
#
_symmetry.space_group_name_H-M   'P 1'
#
loop_
_entity.id
_entity.type
_entity.pdbx_description
1 polymer ?
#
loop_
_entity_poly.entity_id
_entity_poly.type
_entity_poly.pdbx_seq_one_letter_code
_entity_poly.pdbx_strand_id
1 'polypeptide(L)' 'RTEFNKRILRISKPEDNEITPDGGFLHYGEVRNPYIIIQGSLPGPAKRLLRFRDAVRPRSGQSAVEITYVSTASKQGV' A
#
# COMPACT_ATOMS: atom_id res chain seq x y z
N ARG A 1 1.32 14.64 -10.27
CA ARG A 1 1.09 15.40 -9.01
C ARG A 1 2.03 14.82 -7.96
N THR A 2 2.58 15.64 -7.08
CA THR A 2 3.52 15.20 -6.04
C THR A 2 2.81 15.27 -4.69
N GLU A 3 2.76 14.16 -3.98
CA GLU A 3 2.25 14.09 -2.61
C GLU A 3 3.43 13.93 -1.65
N PHE A 4 3.40 14.64 -0.52
CA PHE A 4 4.53 14.70 0.42
C PHE A 4 4.21 13.95 1.71
N ASN A 5 5.27 13.47 2.38
CA ASN A 5 5.19 12.89 3.72
C ASN A 5 4.18 11.75 3.86
N LYS A 6 4.05 10.94 2.81
CA LYS A 6 3.30 9.69 2.87
C LYS A 6 4.06 8.68 3.71
N ARG A 7 3.31 8.02 4.59
CA ARG A 7 3.87 7.09 5.55
C ARG A 7 3.83 5.67 5.02
N ILE A 8 4.94 4.98 5.08
CA ILE A 8 5.03 3.54 4.80
C ILE A 8 4.64 2.80 6.08
N LEU A 9 3.67 1.90 5.98
CA LEU A 9 3.16 1.10 7.08
C LEU A 9 3.85 -0.27 7.15
N ARG A 10 4.08 -0.90 6.00
CA ARG A 10 4.74 -2.21 5.89
C ARG A 10 5.52 -2.28 4.59
N ILE A 11 6.69 -2.92 4.61
CA ILE A 11 7.42 -3.38 3.44
C ILE A 11 7.49 -4.89 3.58
N SER A 12 6.95 -5.63 2.62
CA SER A 12 6.85 -7.09 2.73
C SER A 12 7.03 -7.78 1.38
N LYS A 13 7.24 -9.09 1.45
CA LYS A 13 7.21 -10.01 0.33
C LYS A 13 5.84 -10.70 0.24
N PRO A 14 5.44 -11.16 -0.95
CA PRO A 14 4.19 -11.87 -1.18
C PRO A 14 4.37 -13.34 -0.76
N GLU A 15 4.55 -13.57 0.53
CA GLU A 15 4.55 -14.91 1.11
C GLU A 15 3.16 -15.09 1.75
N ASP A 16 2.50 -16.22 1.47
CA ASP A 16 1.14 -16.59 1.91
C ASP A 16 -0.05 -15.72 1.47
N ASN A 17 0.08 -14.90 0.41
CA ASN A 17 -1.01 -14.08 -0.13
C ASN A 17 -1.70 -13.15 0.90
N GLU A 18 -1.03 -12.80 2.00
CA GLU A 18 -1.61 -12.08 3.14
C GLU A 18 -2.31 -10.74 2.81
N ILE A 19 -1.98 -10.13 1.68
CA ILE A 19 -2.48 -8.80 1.29
C ILE A 19 -3.55 -8.81 0.20
N THR A 20 -3.59 -9.88 -0.61
CA THR A 20 -4.46 -9.90 -1.80
C THR A 20 -5.89 -10.17 -1.34
N PRO A 21 -6.86 -9.28 -1.64
CA PRO A 21 -8.25 -9.54 -1.29
C PRO A 21 -8.81 -10.76 -2.03
N ASP A 22 -9.89 -11.35 -1.52
CA ASP A 22 -10.63 -12.40 -2.20
C ASP A 22 -11.08 -11.90 -3.58
N GLY A 23 -10.70 -12.62 -4.63
CA GLY A 23 -10.94 -12.19 -6.03
C GLY A 23 -9.97 -11.13 -6.57
N GLY A 24 -8.94 -10.77 -5.80
CA GLY A 24 -7.86 -9.85 -6.19
C GLY A 24 -8.23 -8.37 -6.15
N PHE A 25 -7.23 -7.52 -6.37
CA PHE A 25 -7.45 -6.08 -6.48
C PHE A 25 -8.17 -5.74 -7.79
N LEU A 26 -9.24 -4.94 -7.69
CA LEU A 26 -10.01 -4.52 -8.86
C LEU A 26 -9.11 -3.83 -9.91
N HIS A 27 -9.22 -4.28 -11.16
CA HIS A 27 -8.40 -3.85 -12.29
C HIS A 27 -6.89 -4.10 -12.17
N TYR A 28 -6.42 -4.80 -11.12
CA TYR A 28 -5.02 -5.16 -10.93
C TYR A 28 -4.82 -6.69 -10.92
N GLY A 29 -5.50 -7.40 -10.02
CA GLY A 29 -5.34 -8.83 -9.76
C GLY A 29 -4.55 -9.11 -8.48
N GLU A 30 -3.75 -10.16 -8.49
CA GLU A 30 -2.96 -10.62 -7.35
C GLU A 30 -1.60 -9.91 -7.27
N VAL A 31 -1.11 -9.66 -6.05
CA VAL A 31 0.22 -9.07 -5.83
C VAL A 31 1.25 -10.19 -5.69
N ARG A 32 2.13 -10.34 -6.69
CA ARG A 32 3.13 -11.43 -6.77
C ARG A 32 4.57 -10.98 -6.52
N ASN A 33 4.78 -9.70 -6.28
CA ASN A 33 6.10 -9.10 -6.08
C ASN A 33 6.18 -8.42 -4.71
N PRO A 34 7.40 -8.09 -4.23
CA PRO A 34 7.56 -7.28 -3.04
C PRO A 34 6.74 -6.00 -3.13
N TYR A 35 6.04 -5.67 -2.05
CA TYR A 35 5.08 -4.59 -2.02
C TYR A 35 5.25 -3.74 -0.77
N ILE A 36 4.67 -2.55 -0.84
CA ILE A 36 4.65 -1.59 0.26
C ILE A 36 3.20 -1.20 0.53
N ILE A 37 2.85 -1.12 1.82
CA ILE A 37 1.58 -0.58 2.28
C ILE A 37 1.81 0.88 2.64
N ILE A 38 1.07 1.78 2.00
CA ILE A 38 1.18 3.23 2.23
C ILE A 38 -0.11 3.72 2.89
N GLN A 39 0.03 4.64 3.84
CA GLN A 39 -1.10 5.28 4.49
C GLN A 39 -1.83 6.23 3.53
N GLY A 40 -3.13 5.98 3.33
CA GLY A 40 -4.03 6.84 2.57
C GLY A 40 -4.01 6.57 1.05
N SER A 41 -4.41 7.58 0.26
CA SER A 41 -4.48 7.49 -1.20
C SER A 41 -3.16 7.79 -1.90
N LEU A 42 -3.07 7.38 -3.17
CA LEU A 42 -1.99 7.71 -4.10
C LEU A 42 -2.56 8.30 -5.40
N PRO A 43 -1.79 9.15 -6.10
CA PRO A 43 -2.27 9.81 -7.30
C PRO A 43 -2.27 8.86 -8.52
N GLY A 44 -3.44 8.69 -9.13
CA GLY A 44 -3.62 7.96 -10.38
C GLY A 44 -4.27 6.58 -10.18
N PRO A 45 -4.69 5.94 -11.28
CA PRO A 45 -5.38 4.65 -11.25
C PRO A 45 -4.42 3.49 -10.94
N ALA A 46 -4.99 2.32 -10.64
CA ALA A 46 -4.26 1.06 -10.52
C ALA A 46 -3.37 0.80 -11.77
N LYS A 47 -2.25 0.06 -11.59
CA LYS A 47 -1.19 -0.23 -12.60
C LYS A 47 -0.35 0.97 -13.05
N ARG A 48 -0.67 2.20 -12.65
CA ARG A 48 0.16 3.37 -12.99
C ARG A 48 1.51 3.31 -12.26
N LEU A 49 2.61 3.51 -13.00
CA LEU A 49 3.93 3.65 -12.43
C LEU A 49 4.00 4.87 -11.49
N LEU A 50 4.48 4.65 -10.28
CA LEU A 50 4.74 5.69 -9.28
C LEU A 50 6.24 5.78 -9.03
N ARG A 51 6.74 7.00 -8.83
CA ARG A 51 8.12 7.27 -8.42
C ARG A 51 8.13 7.74 -6.98
N PHE A 52 8.84 7.01 -6.12
CA PHE A 52 9.07 7.39 -4.74
C PHE A 52 10.41 8.13 -4.61
N ARG A 53 10.46 9.06 -3.66
CA ARG A 53 11.68 9.78 -3.28
C ARG A 53 11.60 10.04 -1.78
N ASP A 54 12.75 10.13 -1.13
CA ASP A 54 12.86 10.56 0.24
C ASP A 54 12.22 11.93 0.49
N ALA A 55 11.72 12.09 1.71
CA ALA A 55 11.07 13.31 2.15
C ALA A 55 12.09 14.44 2.27
N VAL A 56 11.86 15.53 1.52
CA VAL A 56 12.71 16.74 1.58
C VAL A 56 12.62 17.44 2.94
N ARG A 57 11.46 17.32 3.61
CA ARG A 57 11.19 17.89 4.93
C ARG A 57 10.52 16.84 5.81
N PRO A 58 11.30 15.96 6.47
CA PRO A 58 10.75 14.90 7.30
C PRO A 58 10.04 15.49 8.53
N ARG A 59 8.90 14.90 8.91
CA ARG A 59 8.20 15.24 10.16
C ARG A 59 8.83 14.46 11.32
N SER A 60 9.19 15.16 12.40
CA SER A 60 9.64 14.55 13.65
C SER A 60 8.48 13.86 14.39
N GLY A 61 8.79 12.83 15.19
CA GLY A 61 7.83 12.23 16.14
C GLY A 61 6.87 11.18 15.57
N GLN A 62 7.24 10.43 14.54
CA GLN A 62 6.43 9.28 14.10
C GLN A 62 6.70 8.08 15.02
N SER A 63 5.68 7.64 15.78
CA SER A 63 5.72 6.43 16.62
C SER A 63 5.88 5.16 15.78
N ALA A 64 6.36 4.04 16.30
CA ALA A 64 6.26 2.78 15.56
C ALA A 64 4.79 2.45 15.26
N VAL A 65 4.47 1.94 14.05
CA VAL A 65 3.13 1.42 13.74
C VAL A 65 3.19 -0.09 13.82
N GLU A 66 2.29 -0.66 14.62
CA GLU A 66 2.00 -2.08 14.63
C GLU A 66 0.68 -2.30 13.86
N ILE A 67 0.71 -3.17 12.86
CA ILE A 67 -0.47 -3.52 12.07
C ILE A 67 -1.09 -4.76 12.70
N THR A 68 -2.24 -4.61 13.34
CA THR A 68 -2.95 -5.71 14.00
C THR A 68 -3.80 -6.53 13.04
N TYR A 69 -4.38 -5.87 12.03
CA TYR A 69 -5.30 -6.51 11.08
C TYR A 69 -5.20 -5.88 9.70
N VAL A 70 -5.28 -6.72 8.67
CA VAL A 70 -5.39 -6.34 7.27
C VAL A 70 -6.62 -7.03 6.67
N SER A 71 -7.52 -6.23 6.09
CA SER A 71 -8.74 -6.76 5.47
C SER A 71 -8.44 -7.35 4.08
N THR A 72 -8.60 -8.66 3.95
CA THR A 72 -8.54 -9.41 2.67
C THR A 72 -9.94 -9.69 2.10
N ALA A 73 -11.00 -9.12 2.65
CA ALA A 73 -12.35 -9.30 2.10
C ALA A 73 -12.47 -8.72 0.68
N SER A 74 -13.23 -9.42 -0.18
CA SER A 74 -13.51 -9.02 -1.57
C SER A 74 -13.92 -7.54 -1.68
N LYS A 75 -13.43 -6.89 -2.74
CA LYS A 75 -13.78 -5.51 -3.09
C LYS A 75 -14.78 -5.42 -4.26
N GLN A 76 -15.29 -6.55 -4.73
CA GLN A 76 -16.27 -6.63 -5.81
C GLN A 76 -17.67 -6.89 -5.22
N GLY A 77 -18.63 -5.99 -5.50
CA GLY A 77 -20.06 -6.18 -5.23
C GLY A 77 -20.42 -6.47 -3.76
N VAL A 78 -20.55 -5.39 -2.96
CA VAL A 78 -20.95 -5.43 -1.53
C VAL A 78 -22.07 -6.44 -1.25
#